data_AF-A0A849VMD9-F1
#
_entry.id   AF-A0A849VMD9-F1
#
_cell.length_a   1.000
_cell.length_b   1.000
_cell.length_c   1.000
_cell.angle_alpha   90.00
_cell.angle_beta   90.00
_cell.angle_gamma   90.00
#
_symmetry.space_group_name_H-M   'P 1'
#
loop_
_entity.id
_entity.type
_entity.pdbx_description
1 polymer ?
#
loop_
_entity_poly.entity_id
_entity_poly.type
_entity_poly.pdbx_seq_one_letter_code
_entity_poly.pdbx_strand_id
1 'polypeptide(L)' 'MRDDHEFFQALFGNPIDDPLVYDSYRIDEEINLKIFHKMSVMVDIVTYDCYVEFAA' A
#
# COMPACT_ATOMS: atom_id res chain seq x y z
N MET A 1 -13.44 -5.14 -5.84
CA MET A 1 -12.52 -5.56 -6.92
C MET A 1 -12.06 -4.44 -7.84
N ARG A 2 -12.84 -3.40 -8.20
CA ARG A 2 -12.29 -2.19 -8.89
C ARG A 2 -11.67 -1.16 -7.93
N ASP A 3 -12.21 -1.04 -6.71
CA ASP A 3 -11.76 -0.04 -5.73
C ASP A 3 -10.34 -0.26 -5.22
N ASP A 4 -9.96 -1.51 -4.96
CA ASP A 4 -8.67 -1.82 -4.32
C ASP A 4 -7.50 -1.56 -5.27
N HIS A 5 -7.66 -1.88 -6.55
CA HIS A 5 -6.62 -1.66 -7.56
C HIS A 5 -6.42 -0.16 -7.85
N GLU A 6 -7.51 0.62 -7.97
CA GLU A 6 -7.44 2.08 -8.08
C GLU A 6 -6.87 2.72 -6.81
N PHE A 7 -7.17 2.16 -5.64
CA PHE A 7 -6.60 2.58 -4.37
C PHE A 7 -5.07 2.44 -4.36
N PHE A 8 -4.54 1.29 -4.78
CA PHE A 8 -3.10 1.04 -4.82
C PHE A 8 -2.38 1.80 -5.93
N GLN A 9 -3.00 1.97 -7.10
CA GLN A 9 -2.45 2.86 -8.14
C GLN A 9 -2.32 4.30 -7.65
N ALA A 10 -3.31 4.79 -6.89
CA ALA A 10 -3.26 6.11 -6.28
C ALA A 10 -2.24 6.21 -5.13
N LEU A 11 -2.02 5.11 -4.39
CA LEU A 11 -1.04 5.07 -3.30
C LEU A 11 0.41 5.06 -3.82
N PHE A 12 0.67 4.29 -4.88
CA PHE A 12 2.01 3.95 -5.34
C PHE A 12 2.43 4.56 -6.68
N GLY A 13 1.56 5.28 -7.39
CA GLY A 13 1.94 6.09 -8.55
C GLY A 13 2.12 5.32 -9.86
N ASN A 14 1.09 4.59 -10.28
CA ASN A 14 1.05 3.80 -11.53
C ASN A 14 2.08 2.65 -11.59
N PRO A 15 1.75 1.50 -10.98
CA PRO A 15 2.62 0.32 -10.91
C PRO A 15 2.66 -0.51 -12.20
N ILE A 16 1.96 -0.11 -13.27
CA ILE A 16 1.80 -0.92 -14.50
C ILE A 16 3.16 -1.27 -15.14
N ASP A 17 4.20 -0.48 -14.88
CA ASP A 17 5.56 -0.71 -15.38
C ASP A 17 6.49 -1.44 -14.38
N ASP A 18 6.02 -1.80 -13.18
CA ASP A 18 6.83 -2.52 -12.18
C ASP A 18 6.46 -4.02 -12.14
N PRO A 19 7.34 -4.94 -12.59
CA PRO A 19 7.07 -6.38 -12.55
C PRO A 19 6.92 -6.95 -11.12
N LEU A 20 7.12 -6.15 -10.06
CA LEU A 20 6.97 -6.53 -8.65
C LEU A 20 5.54 -6.35 -8.08
N VAL A 21 4.56 -5.96 -8.89
CA VAL A 21 3.18 -5.67 -8.45
C VAL A 21 2.43 -6.82 -7.75
N TYR A 22 2.97 -8.04 -7.73
CA TYR A 22 2.19 -9.24 -7.41
C TYR A 22 2.43 -9.93 -6.07
N ASP A 23 3.36 -9.51 -5.19
CA ASP A 23 3.60 -10.27 -3.94
C ASP A 23 3.32 -9.48 -2.64
N SER A 24 3.97 -8.35 -2.38
CA SER A 24 3.73 -7.54 -1.18
C SER A 24 4.47 -6.19 -1.24
N TYR A 25 3.89 -5.14 -0.67
CA TYR A 25 4.54 -3.83 -0.50
C TYR A 25 4.84 -3.57 0.96
N ARG A 26 6.12 -3.35 1.31
CA ARG A 26 6.48 -2.92 2.66
C ARG A 26 5.93 -1.53 2.93
N ILE A 27 5.35 -1.33 4.11
CA ILE A 27 4.84 -0.04 4.55
C ILE A 27 5.99 0.74 5.21
N ASP A 28 6.42 1.82 4.56
CA ASP A 28 7.30 2.83 5.14
C ASP A 28 6.50 4.05 5.65
N GLU A 29 7.20 5.08 6.15
CA GLU A 29 6.57 6.30 6.65
C GLU A 29 5.70 7.01 5.61
N GLU A 30 6.15 7.06 4.35
CA GLU A 30 5.42 7.74 3.28
C GLU A 30 4.11 7.00 2.95
N ILE A 31 4.19 5.67 2.83
CA ILE A 31 3.04 4.80 2.56
C ILE A 31 2.06 4.85 3.73
N ASN A 32 2.56 4.81 4.97
CA ASN A 32 1.75 4.89 6.18
C ASN A 32 0.97 6.21 6.27
N LEU A 33 1.61 7.33 5.90
CA LEU A 33 0.93 8.63 5.79
C LEU A 33 -0.17 8.62 4.72
N LYS A 34 0.08 8.02 3.55
CA LYS A 34 -0.94 7.89 2.50
C LYS A 34 -2.13 7.05 2.96
N ILE A 35 -1.89 5.93 3.66
CA ILE A 35 -2.93 5.10 4.26
C ILE A 35 -3.73 5.91 5.28
N PHE A 36 -3.05 6.66 6.15
CA PHE A 36 -3.70 7.51 7.14
C PHE A 36 -4.60 8.57 6.51
N HIS A 37 -4.12 9.29 5.49
CA HIS A 37 -4.93 10.31 4.84
C HIS A 37 -6.18 9.76 4.17
N LYS A 38 -6.14 8.52 3.68
CA LYS A 38 -7.24 7.92 2.92
C LYS A 38 -8.20 7.13 3.80
N MET A 39 -7.69 6.41 4.79
CA MET A 39 -8.48 5.50 5.64
C MET A 39 -8.59 5.96 7.09
N SER A 40 -7.89 7.02 7.49
CA SER A 40 -7.75 7.44 8.90
C SER A 40 -7.21 6.32 9.81
N VAL A 41 -6.39 5.44 9.24
CA VAL A 41 -5.71 4.33 9.93
C VAL A 41 -4.21 4.49 9.77
N MET A 42 -3.46 4.26 10.85
CA MET A 42 -2.00 4.28 10.85
C MET A 42 -1.48 2.97 11.44
N VAL A 43 -0.43 2.43 10.83
CA VAL A 43 0.18 1.15 11.24
C VAL A 43 1.43 1.42 12.05
N ASP A 44 1.69 0.61 13.09
CA ASP A 44 2.91 0.75 13.90
C ASP A 44 4.10 0.10 13.18
N ILE A 45 4.71 0.87 12.29
CA ILE A 45 5.89 0.47 11.50
C ILE A 45 7.19 0.50 12.29
N VAL A 46 7.19 1.04 13.53
CA VAL A 46 8.36 1.07 14.40
C VAL A 46 8.50 -0.26 15.13
N THR A 47 7.36 -0.80 15.58
CA THR A 47 7.31 -2.07 16.30
C THR A 47 7.23 -3.27 15.36
N TYR A 48 6.58 -3.13 14.20
CA TYR A 48 6.29 -4.25 13.30
C TYR A 48 6.74 -4.00 11.86
N ASP A 49 7.27 -5.05 11.23
CA ASP A 49 7.45 -5.08 9.78
C ASP A 49 6.08 -5.27 9.11
N CYS A 50 5.54 -4.17 8.61
CA CYS A 50 4.21 -4.13 8.02
C CYS A 50 4.28 -4.22 6.48
N TYR A 51 3.37 -5.00 5.89
CA TYR A 51 3.25 -5.16 4.43
C TYR A 51 1.79 -5.07 4.00
N VAL A 52 1.56 -4.64 2.77
CA VAL A 52 0.25 -4.70 2.10
C VAL A 52 0.33 -5.64 0.91
N GLU A 53 -0.59 -6.58 0.84
CA GLU A 53 -0.63 -7.64 -0.17
C GLU A 53 -1.98 -7.60 -0.90
N PHE A 54 -1.98 -8.06 -2.16
CA PHE A 54 -3.23 -8.24 -2.89
C PHE A 54 -3.84 -9.58 -2.44
N ALA A 55 -5.00 -9.54 -1.78
CA ALA A 55 -5.77 -10.77 -1.56
C ALA A 55 -6.37 -11.20 -2.91
N ALA A 56 -5.93 -12.36 -3.42
CA ALA A 56 -6.45 -12.97 -4.64
C ALA A 56 -7.92 -13.42 -4.50
#